data_AF-A0A7K0FG81-F1
#
_entry.id   AF-A0A7K0FG81-F1
#
_cell.length_a   1.000
_cell.length_b   1.000
_cell.length_c   1.000
_cell.angle_alpha   90.00
_cell.angle_beta   90.00
_cell.angle_gamma   90.00
#
_symmetry.space_group_name_H-M   'P 1'
#
loop_
_entity.id
_entity.type
_entity.pdbx_description
1 polymer ?
#
loop_
_entity_poly.entity_id
_entity_poly.type
_entity_poly.pdbx_seq_one_letter_code
_entity_poly.pdbx_strand_id
1 'polypeptide(L)'
;MKTINKIIVAGITSVLAVLNAEAQVKVKTNEMKTNYSSELEVVNQLSTQSAVVNMPVSKLLNAPGNEALKDFFFTPPKNTSALKGKKIAVIVADGFEEIELTGPVWYFKQLGADIEIVAPKYNPATERYGLAFPELAKTHVMAIQYLQPVGWLKFDRTADQIKVSDYDAVFIPGGAWNPDNLRYDKDVIKFIQDFNKSGKLIAAICHAPVVLASADILKGRKLTGYWNIQSDLKNAGGTVLEQPVVTDGNIITSRHPIDVADFSRAVENWLLKK
;
A
#
# COMPACT_ATOMS: atom_id res chain seq x y z
N MET A 1 18.94 37.52 -32.35
CA MET A 1 19.69 36.89 -31.23
C MET A 1 18.87 36.80 -29.91
N LYS A 2 17.55 36.59 -29.92
CA LYS A 2 16.74 36.53 -28.67
C LYS A 2 16.17 35.14 -28.32
N THR A 3 16.38 34.14 -29.16
CA THR A 3 15.72 32.82 -29.02
C THR A 3 16.62 31.74 -28.41
N ILE A 4 17.94 31.94 -28.42
CA ILE A 4 18.92 30.94 -27.93
C ILE A 4 19.04 30.96 -26.39
N ASN A 5 18.84 32.12 -25.75
CA ASN A 5 18.95 32.23 -24.28
C ASN A 5 17.77 31.63 -23.50
N LYS A 6 16.61 31.38 -24.12
CA LYS A 6 15.48 30.74 -23.40
C LYS A 6 15.65 29.23 -23.23
N ILE A 7 16.39 28.57 -24.11
CA ILE A 7 16.58 27.12 -24.08
C ILE A 7 17.61 26.73 -22.99
N ILE A 8 18.61 27.58 -22.75
CA ILE A 8 19.59 27.36 -21.67
C ILE A 8 18.95 27.54 -20.28
N VAL A 9 17.98 28.46 -20.15
CA VAL A 9 17.31 28.78 -18.88
C VAL A 9 16.45 27.61 -18.36
N ALA A 10 15.73 26.90 -19.24
CA ALA A 10 14.97 25.70 -18.85
C ALA A 10 15.88 24.55 -18.38
N GLY A 11 17.10 24.47 -18.92
CA GLY A 11 18.10 23.45 -18.56
C GLY A 11 18.82 23.72 -17.24
N ILE A 12 18.97 24.98 -16.82
CA ILE A 12 19.67 25.30 -15.55
C ILE A 12 18.70 25.23 -14.36
N THR A 13 17.42 25.61 -14.54
CA THR A 13 16.39 25.44 -13.51
C THR A 13 16.09 23.96 -13.22
N SER A 14 16.22 23.08 -14.20
CA SER A 14 16.07 21.63 -13.99
C SER A 14 17.28 20.99 -13.31
N VAL A 15 18.51 21.47 -13.57
CA VAL A 15 19.74 20.90 -12.96
C VAL A 15 19.84 21.21 -11.46
N LEU A 16 19.32 22.35 -10.98
CA LEU A 16 19.31 22.69 -9.56
C LEU A 16 18.22 21.97 -8.74
N ALA A 17 17.22 21.38 -9.40
CA ALA A 17 16.16 20.61 -8.75
C ALA A 17 16.48 19.11 -8.59
N VAL A 18 17.60 18.64 -9.16
CA VAL A 18 17.94 17.20 -9.25
C VAL A 18 19.06 16.79 -8.27
N LEU A 19 19.53 17.71 -7.42
CA LEU A 19 20.55 17.38 -6.41
C LEU A 19 19.92 17.21 -5.03
N ASN A 20 19.97 15.95 -4.56
CA ASN A 20 19.58 15.38 -3.27
C ASN A 20 18.07 15.27 -2.99
N ALA A 21 17.58 14.03 -3.08
CA ALA A 21 16.28 13.59 -2.56
C ALA A 21 16.18 13.63 -1.02
N GLU A 22 17.15 14.25 -0.34
CA GLU A 22 17.12 14.53 1.09
C GLU A 22 17.35 16.04 1.28
N ALA A 23 16.33 16.69 1.86
CA ALA A 23 16.20 18.12 2.11
C ALA A 23 15.75 18.97 0.90
N GLN A 24 14.51 19.47 0.96
CA GLN A 24 14.19 20.76 0.39
C GLN A 24 15.12 21.80 1.03
N VAL A 25 16.17 22.18 0.33
CA VAL A 25 17.05 23.29 0.74
C VAL A 25 16.35 24.58 0.38
N LYS A 26 15.97 25.40 1.37
CA LYS A 26 15.57 26.80 1.11
C LYS A 26 16.66 27.44 0.25
N VAL A 27 16.32 27.89 -0.95
CA VAL A 27 17.28 28.53 -1.84
C VAL A 27 17.73 29.82 -1.17
N LYS A 28 19.04 29.97 -0.90
CA LYS A 28 19.61 31.20 -0.30
C LYS A 28 19.56 32.33 -1.33
N THR A 29 18.48 33.09 -1.33
CA THR A 29 18.25 34.20 -2.29
C THR A 29 19.13 35.42 -2.03
N ASN A 30 19.64 35.59 -0.80
CA ASN A 30 20.44 36.76 -0.39
C ASN A 30 21.84 36.83 -1.04
N GLU A 31 22.30 35.77 -1.70
CA GLU A 31 23.64 35.69 -2.33
C GLU A 31 23.58 35.85 -3.87
N MET A 32 22.40 35.97 -4.48
CA MET A 32 22.24 36.02 -5.94
C MET A 32 21.96 37.44 -6.47
N LYS A 33 22.92 38.01 -7.22
CA LYS A 33 22.79 39.30 -7.92
C LYS A 33 22.01 39.19 -9.24
N THR A 34 20.78 38.67 -9.24
CA THR A 34 19.97 38.55 -10.47
C THR A 34 18.48 38.86 -10.26
N ASN A 35 17.77 39.22 -11.33
CA ASN A 35 16.33 39.53 -11.36
C ASN A 35 15.39 38.36 -10.97
N TYR A 36 15.93 37.21 -10.59
CA TYR A 36 15.19 35.98 -10.27
C TYR A 36 15.05 35.74 -8.76
N SER A 37 15.58 36.64 -7.92
CA SER A 37 15.46 36.55 -6.46
C SER A 37 14.01 36.53 -5.99
N SER A 38 13.12 37.28 -6.67
CA SER A 38 11.69 37.33 -6.37
C SER A 38 10.95 36.01 -6.68
N GLU A 39 11.27 35.37 -7.81
CA GLU A 39 10.66 34.09 -8.20
C GLU A 39 11.07 32.95 -7.24
N LEU A 40 12.34 32.91 -6.84
CA LEU A 40 12.85 31.92 -5.86
C LEU A 40 12.34 32.18 -4.44
N GLU A 41 12.13 33.44 -4.07
CA GLU A 41 11.50 33.79 -2.80
C GLU A 41 10.04 33.34 -2.75
N VAL A 42 9.30 33.49 -3.86
CA VAL A 42 7.95 32.92 -4.00
C VAL A 42 7.99 31.39 -3.87
N VAL A 43 8.92 30.69 -4.51
CA VAL A 43 9.07 29.22 -4.36
C VAL A 43 9.34 28.83 -2.90
N ASN A 44 10.19 29.57 -2.19
CA ASN A 44 10.47 29.35 -0.78
C ASN A 44 9.26 29.61 0.13
N GLN A 45 8.41 30.59 -0.19
CA GLN A 45 7.16 30.87 0.54
C GLN A 45 6.08 29.83 0.27
N LEU A 46 6.11 29.19 -0.90
CA LEU A 46 5.18 28.12 -1.29
C LEU A 46 5.57 26.74 -0.73
N SER A 47 6.69 26.62 -0.01
CA SER A 47 7.22 25.33 0.49
C SER A 47 7.27 25.29 2.03
N THR A 48 6.77 24.22 2.63
CA THR A 48 6.80 23.97 4.09
C THR A 48 8.03 23.16 4.52
N GLN A 49 8.46 23.26 5.78
CA GLN A 49 9.49 22.36 6.31
C GLN A 49 8.95 20.94 6.51
N SER A 50 9.71 19.94 6.07
CA SER A 50 9.37 18.53 6.28
C SER A 50 9.95 18.03 7.61
N ALA A 51 9.08 17.65 8.54
CA ALA A 51 9.43 16.82 9.70
C ALA A 51 8.75 15.45 9.53
N VAL A 52 9.49 14.38 9.82
CA VAL A 52 9.14 13.03 9.37
C VAL A 52 8.98 12.10 10.61
N VAL A 53 7.76 11.62 10.87
CA VAL A 53 7.34 10.72 11.98
C VAL A 53 7.42 9.23 11.57
N ASN A 54 8.48 8.51 11.90
CA ASN A 54 8.62 7.09 11.50
C ASN A 54 8.07 6.09 12.54
N MET A 55 7.79 4.85 12.11
CA MET A 55 7.44 3.73 12.99
C MET A 55 8.47 2.59 12.84
N PRO A 56 9.61 2.65 13.56
CA PRO A 56 10.61 1.58 13.48
C PRO A 56 10.00 0.23 13.90
N VAL A 57 10.11 -0.80 13.07
CA VAL A 57 9.57 -2.15 13.35
C VAL A 57 10.06 -2.68 14.69
N SER A 58 11.33 -2.43 15.04
CA SER A 58 11.88 -2.81 16.35
C SER A 58 11.17 -2.11 17.52
N LYS A 59 10.74 -0.86 17.36
CA LYS A 59 9.94 -0.16 18.38
C LYS A 59 8.51 -0.69 18.41
N LEU A 60 7.89 -0.97 17.26
CA LEU A 60 6.56 -1.59 17.18
C LEU A 60 6.54 -2.94 17.93
N LEU A 61 7.48 -3.83 17.63
CA LEU A 61 7.52 -5.17 18.23
C LEU A 61 7.85 -5.15 19.73
N ASN A 62 8.51 -4.11 20.24
CA ASN A 62 8.83 -3.99 21.66
C ASN A 62 7.89 -3.03 22.43
N ALA A 63 6.86 -2.50 21.78
CA ALA A 63 5.88 -1.64 22.44
C ALA A 63 5.02 -2.45 23.42
N PRO A 64 4.64 -1.89 24.59
CA PRO A 64 3.77 -2.57 25.55
C PRO A 64 2.46 -3.03 24.90
N GLY A 65 2.07 -4.29 25.11
CA GLY A 65 0.85 -4.88 24.56
C GLY A 65 1.03 -5.59 23.21
N ASN A 66 2.21 -5.54 22.60
CA ASN A 66 2.52 -6.21 21.33
C ASN A 66 3.27 -7.55 21.51
N GLU A 67 3.23 -8.15 22.70
CA GLU A 67 3.94 -9.40 23.01
C GLU A 67 3.50 -10.54 22.07
N ALA A 68 2.19 -10.67 21.83
CA ALA A 68 1.66 -11.68 20.92
C ALA A 68 2.09 -11.47 19.45
N LEU A 69 2.24 -10.21 19.02
CA LEU A 69 2.73 -9.87 17.68
C LEU A 69 4.22 -10.20 17.55
N LYS A 70 5.02 -9.86 18.57
CA LYS A 70 6.43 -10.21 18.64
C LYS A 70 6.62 -11.73 18.63
N ASP A 71 5.91 -12.44 19.49
CA ASP A 71 5.98 -13.91 19.59
C ASP A 71 5.62 -14.58 18.27
N PHE A 72 4.64 -14.05 17.53
CA PHE A 72 4.27 -14.55 16.21
C PHE A 72 5.44 -14.49 15.21
N PHE A 73 6.19 -13.40 15.16
CA PHE A 73 7.30 -13.25 14.21
C PHE A 73 8.57 -14.02 14.62
N PHE A 74 8.80 -14.21 15.92
CA PHE A 74 10.01 -14.87 16.43
C PHE A 74 9.82 -16.34 16.82
N THR A 75 8.60 -16.89 16.70
CA THR A 75 8.34 -18.32 16.85
C THR A 75 8.23 -18.97 15.47
N PRO A 76 9.15 -19.87 15.10
CA PRO A 76 9.08 -20.55 13.81
C PRO A 76 7.76 -21.33 13.63
N PRO A 77 7.16 -21.31 12.43
CA PRO A 77 5.96 -22.10 12.16
C PRO A 77 6.27 -23.60 12.25
N LYS A 78 5.37 -24.36 12.88
CA LYS A 78 5.56 -25.81 13.13
C LYS A 78 5.54 -26.64 11.86
N ASN A 79 4.74 -26.24 10.86
CA ASN A 79 4.64 -26.92 9.56
C ASN A 79 4.97 -25.94 8.44
N THR A 80 6.22 -25.97 7.99
CA THR A 80 6.75 -25.07 6.94
C THR A 80 6.25 -25.41 5.53
N SER A 81 5.39 -26.43 5.39
CA SER A 81 4.80 -26.86 4.12
C SER A 81 3.28 -26.79 4.10
N ALA A 82 2.66 -26.20 5.14
CA ALA A 82 1.21 -26.17 5.33
C ALA A 82 0.47 -25.56 4.12
N LEU A 83 1.06 -24.57 3.45
CA LEU A 83 0.48 -23.90 2.29
C LEU A 83 1.18 -24.27 0.97
N LYS A 84 1.95 -25.38 0.94
CA LYS A 84 2.61 -25.84 -0.28
C LYS A 84 1.59 -26.07 -1.40
N GLY A 85 1.84 -25.46 -2.55
CA GLY A 85 0.98 -25.54 -3.73
C GLY A 85 -0.21 -24.56 -3.71
N LYS A 86 -0.36 -23.75 -2.66
CA LYS A 86 -1.30 -22.62 -2.67
C LYS A 86 -0.61 -21.40 -3.30
N LYS A 87 -1.25 -20.76 -4.26
CA LYS A 87 -0.78 -19.49 -4.87
C LYS A 87 -1.64 -18.32 -4.41
N ILE A 88 -1.02 -17.25 -3.91
CA ILE A 88 -1.71 -16.07 -3.37
C ILE A 88 -1.29 -14.82 -4.14
N ALA A 89 -2.27 -14.09 -4.68
CA ALA A 89 -2.06 -12.75 -5.23
C ALA A 89 -2.11 -11.71 -4.10
N VAL A 90 -1.10 -10.84 -4.03
CA VAL A 90 -1.11 -9.67 -3.15
C VAL A 90 -1.37 -8.44 -4.01
N ILE A 91 -2.57 -7.88 -3.94
CA ILE A 91 -2.94 -6.70 -4.74
C ILE A 91 -2.56 -5.44 -3.96
N VAL A 92 -1.67 -4.62 -4.52
CA VAL A 92 -1.07 -3.48 -3.83
C VAL A 92 -0.75 -2.33 -4.78
N ALA A 93 -0.96 -1.09 -4.32
CA ALA A 93 -0.60 0.15 -4.97
C ALA A 93 0.29 1.01 -4.06
N ASP A 94 0.69 2.19 -4.54
CA ASP A 94 1.47 3.13 -3.76
C ASP A 94 0.76 3.52 -2.45
N GLY A 95 1.56 3.61 -1.38
CA GLY A 95 1.14 3.98 -0.03
C GLY A 95 0.45 2.85 0.73
N PHE A 96 0.96 1.64 0.60
CA PHE A 96 0.57 0.49 1.42
C PHE A 96 1.31 0.48 2.75
N GLU A 97 0.66 0.04 3.83
CA GLU A 97 1.32 -0.07 5.13
C GLU A 97 2.32 -1.23 5.10
N GLU A 98 3.60 -0.92 5.31
CA GLU A 98 4.72 -1.84 5.08
C GLU A 98 4.55 -3.16 5.82
N ILE A 99 4.24 -3.10 7.11
CA ILE A 99 4.12 -4.29 7.97
C ILE A 99 2.89 -5.14 7.63
N GLU A 100 1.84 -4.51 7.10
CA GLU A 100 0.62 -5.22 6.71
C GLU A 100 0.83 -6.05 5.47
N LEU A 101 1.76 -5.69 4.56
CA LEU A 101 2.17 -6.55 3.44
C LEU A 101 3.29 -7.51 3.87
N THR A 102 4.39 -6.98 4.40
CA THR A 102 5.62 -7.75 4.62
C THR A 102 5.45 -8.85 5.66
N GLY A 103 4.66 -8.61 6.71
CA GLY A 103 4.38 -9.58 7.76
C GLY A 103 3.65 -10.83 7.25
N PRO A 104 2.43 -10.70 6.69
CA PRO A 104 1.69 -11.83 6.12
C PRO A 104 2.44 -12.53 4.98
N VAL A 105 3.09 -11.77 4.08
CA VAL A 105 3.86 -12.36 2.97
C VAL A 105 5.02 -13.20 3.48
N TRP A 106 5.78 -12.71 4.46
CA TRP A 106 6.82 -13.50 5.11
C TRP A 106 6.24 -14.79 5.69
N TYR A 107 5.14 -14.68 6.45
CA TYR A 107 4.51 -15.83 7.11
C TYR A 107 4.04 -16.89 6.12
N PHE A 108 3.30 -16.50 5.07
CA PHE A 108 2.80 -17.45 4.07
C PHE A 108 3.93 -18.13 3.28
N LYS A 109 5.02 -17.40 3.00
CA LYS A 109 6.23 -17.98 2.40
C LYS A 109 6.89 -19.01 3.33
N GLN A 110 6.95 -18.75 4.64
CA GLN A 110 7.46 -19.73 5.61
C GLN A 110 6.61 -21.02 5.64
N LEU A 111 5.34 -20.95 5.25
CA LEU A 111 4.44 -22.10 5.13
C LEU A 111 4.47 -22.75 3.73
N GLY A 112 5.30 -22.26 2.81
CA GLY A 112 5.48 -22.83 1.47
C GLY A 112 4.49 -22.33 0.41
N ALA A 113 3.74 -21.25 0.67
CA ALA A 113 2.88 -20.63 -0.34
C ALA A 113 3.71 -19.95 -1.44
N ASP A 114 3.21 -19.99 -2.68
CA ASP A 114 3.69 -19.17 -3.77
C ASP A 114 2.99 -17.80 -3.73
N ILE A 115 3.76 -16.72 -3.68
CA ILE A 115 3.24 -15.35 -3.50
C ILE A 115 3.65 -14.51 -4.70
N GLU A 116 2.67 -13.86 -5.31
CA GLU A 116 2.87 -12.93 -6.42
C GLU A 116 2.34 -11.55 -6.04
N ILE A 117 3.18 -10.53 -6.13
CA ILE A 117 2.81 -9.14 -5.85
C ILE A 117 2.28 -8.52 -7.16
N VAL A 118 1.05 -8.03 -7.12
CA VAL A 118 0.35 -7.48 -8.28
C VAL A 118 0.00 -6.02 -8.04
N ALA A 119 0.39 -5.16 -8.96
CA ALA A 119 0.10 -3.73 -8.89
C ALA A 119 -0.86 -3.25 -9.99
N PRO A 120 -1.53 -2.10 -9.82
CA PRO A 120 -2.09 -1.37 -10.94
C PRO A 120 -1.06 -1.12 -12.04
N LYS A 121 -1.53 -0.98 -13.28
CA LYS A 121 -0.66 -0.58 -14.38
C LYS A 121 -0.15 0.83 -14.12
N TYR A 122 1.16 1.03 -14.28
CA TYR A 122 1.78 2.35 -14.11
C TYR A 122 1.12 3.40 -15.01
N ASN A 123 0.50 4.40 -14.38
CA ASN A 123 -0.22 5.48 -15.04
C ASN A 123 -0.01 6.79 -14.25
N PRO A 124 1.12 7.47 -14.45
CA PRO A 124 1.45 8.65 -13.68
C PRO A 124 0.52 9.82 -14.00
N ALA A 125 0.38 10.73 -13.04
CA ALA A 125 -0.35 11.97 -13.24
C ALA A 125 0.24 12.80 -14.39
N THR A 126 -0.60 13.60 -15.05
CA THR A 126 -0.18 14.42 -16.20
C THR A 126 0.95 15.37 -15.83
N GLU A 127 1.88 15.62 -16.75
CA GLU A 127 3.03 16.53 -16.57
C GLU A 127 2.63 17.94 -16.07
N ARG A 128 1.40 18.39 -16.35
CA ARG A 128 0.85 19.66 -15.86
C ARG A 128 0.90 19.83 -14.34
N TYR A 129 0.86 18.74 -13.59
CA TYR A 129 0.95 18.78 -12.13
C TYR A 129 2.39 18.97 -11.63
N GLY A 130 3.40 18.90 -12.52
CA GLY A 130 4.81 19.07 -12.15
C GLY A 130 5.33 17.98 -11.21
N LEU A 131 4.66 16.82 -11.16
CA LEU A 131 5.03 15.72 -10.27
C LEU A 131 6.23 14.97 -10.84
N ALA A 132 7.28 14.83 -10.03
CA ALA A 132 8.44 14.00 -10.33
C ALA A 132 8.32 12.67 -9.59
N PHE A 133 8.34 11.57 -10.33
CA PHE A 133 8.36 10.22 -9.78
C PHE A 133 9.73 9.58 -10.05
N PRO A 134 10.27 8.78 -9.12
CA PRO A 134 11.49 8.03 -9.39
C PRO A 134 11.24 7.00 -10.49
N GLU A 135 12.26 6.70 -11.31
CA GLU A 135 12.19 5.67 -12.36
C GLU A 135 11.72 4.31 -11.84
N LEU A 136 12.04 4.03 -10.57
CA LEU A 136 11.65 2.82 -9.86
C LEU A 136 10.12 2.62 -9.79
N ALA A 137 9.33 3.70 -9.79
CA ALA A 137 7.85 3.65 -9.72
C ALA A 137 7.20 2.89 -10.89
N LYS A 138 7.92 2.69 -12.00
CA LYS A 138 7.45 1.88 -13.14
C LYS A 138 7.38 0.39 -12.83
N THR A 139 8.06 -0.07 -11.79
CA THR A 139 8.24 -1.50 -11.46
C THR A 139 8.07 -1.81 -9.96
N HIS A 140 7.83 -0.79 -9.15
CA HIS A 140 7.73 -0.90 -7.70
C HIS A 140 6.57 -0.05 -7.19
N VAL A 141 6.02 -0.45 -6.05
CA VAL A 141 5.06 0.32 -5.27
C VAL A 141 5.71 0.87 -4.01
N MET A 142 5.34 2.08 -3.62
CA MET A 142 5.87 2.76 -2.45
C MET A 142 5.21 2.26 -1.16
N ALA A 143 6.02 1.84 -0.21
CA ALA A 143 5.59 1.49 1.14
C ALA A 143 5.49 2.73 2.03
N ILE A 144 4.53 2.72 2.95
CA ILE A 144 4.42 3.70 4.02
C ILE A 144 4.46 3.07 5.41
N GLN A 145 4.83 3.88 6.40
CA GLN A 145 4.56 3.65 7.81
C GLN A 145 3.65 4.77 8.33
N TYR A 146 2.39 4.45 8.59
CA TYR A 146 1.31 5.39 8.89
C TYR A 146 1.09 6.47 7.83
N LEU A 147 1.91 7.53 7.83
CA LEU A 147 1.76 8.70 6.96
C LEU A 147 3.05 9.03 6.21
N GLN A 148 3.97 8.07 6.12
CA GLN A 148 5.35 8.32 5.73
C GLN A 148 5.84 7.34 4.68
N PRO A 149 6.34 7.79 3.53
CA PRO A 149 7.09 6.94 2.62
C PRO A 149 8.33 6.39 3.30
N VAL A 150 8.53 5.07 3.26
CA VAL A 150 9.69 4.41 3.91
C VAL A 150 10.48 3.52 2.97
N GLY A 151 9.94 3.16 1.81
CA GLY A 151 10.63 2.27 0.89
C GLY A 151 9.82 1.98 -0.36
N TRP A 152 10.37 1.10 -1.18
CA TRP A 152 9.75 0.66 -2.43
C TRP A 152 9.85 -0.86 -2.52
N LEU A 153 8.78 -1.50 -2.98
CA LEU A 153 8.68 -2.94 -3.12
C LEU A 153 8.38 -3.28 -4.57
N LYS A 154 9.20 -4.16 -5.16
CA LYS A 154 9.03 -4.60 -6.55
C LYS A 154 7.75 -5.43 -6.70
N PHE A 155 6.94 -5.12 -7.70
CA PHE A 155 5.81 -5.98 -8.08
C PHE A 155 6.21 -6.95 -9.20
N ASP A 156 5.51 -8.08 -9.28
CA ASP A 156 5.77 -9.15 -10.23
C ASP A 156 4.96 -8.99 -11.51
N ARG A 157 3.70 -8.55 -11.38
CA ARG A 157 2.75 -8.39 -12.50
C ARG A 157 1.84 -7.19 -12.30
N THR A 158 1.16 -6.80 -13.38
CA THR A 158 0.10 -5.79 -13.33
C THR A 158 -1.30 -6.41 -13.35
N ALA A 159 -2.29 -5.72 -12.79
CA ALA A 159 -3.66 -6.20 -12.64
C ALA A 159 -4.33 -6.61 -13.97
N ASP A 160 -3.96 -5.97 -15.08
CA ASP A 160 -4.44 -6.30 -16.44
C ASP A 160 -3.91 -7.63 -16.98
N GLN A 161 -2.95 -8.26 -16.30
CA GLN A 161 -2.30 -9.50 -16.76
C GLN A 161 -2.88 -10.76 -16.08
N ILE A 162 -3.53 -10.61 -14.94
CA ILE A 162 -3.82 -11.71 -14.03
C ILE A 162 -5.23 -12.29 -14.21
N LYS A 163 -5.45 -13.56 -13.84
CA LYS A 163 -6.77 -14.23 -13.91
C LYS A 163 -7.12 -14.92 -12.60
N VAL A 164 -8.43 -15.08 -12.33
CA VAL A 164 -8.94 -15.77 -11.13
C VAL A 164 -8.45 -17.22 -11.03
N SER A 165 -8.23 -17.88 -12.17
CA SER A 165 -7.69 -19.25 -12.23
C SER A 165 -6.26 -19.37 -11.71
N ASP A 166 -5.50 -18.27 -11.68
CA ASP A 166 -4.07 -18.29 -11.40
C ASP A 166 -3.79 -18.38 -9.89
N TYR A 167 -4.78 -18.11 -9.02
CA TYR A 167 -4.58 -18.01 -7.57
C TYR A 167 -5.65 -18.74 -6.77
N ASP A 168 -5.29 -19.18 -5.58
CA ASP A 168 -6.19 -19.76 -4.58
C ASP A 168 -6.76 -18.72 -3.61
N ALA A 169 -6.04 -17.61 -3.43
CA ALA A 169 -6.47 -16.48 -2.60
C ALA A 169 -5.99 -15.14 -3.15
N VAL A 170 -6.70 -14.10 -2.72
CA VAL A 170 -6.33 -12.70 -2.88
C VAL A 170 -6.16 -12.07 -1.50
N PHE A 171 -5.07 -11.34 -1.35
CA PHE A 171 -4.72 -10.58 -0.16
C PHE A 171 -4.53 -9.09 -0.53
N ILE A 172 -5.12 -8.18 0.25
CA ILE A 172 -4.99 -6.73 0.08
C ILE A 172 -4.51 -6.11 1.41
N PRO A 173 -3.27 -5.58 1.50
CA PRO A 173 -2.80 -4.82 2.65
C PRO A 173 -3.52 -3.47 2.74
N GLY A 174 -3.51 -2.84 3.90
CA GLY A 174 -4.02 -1.48 4.07
C GLY A 174 -2.98 -0.43 3.69
N GLY A 175 -2.79 0.56 4.57
CA GLY A 175 -2.14 1.83 4.26
C GLY A 175 -3.16 2.87 3.79
N ALA A 176 -2.95 4.14 4.12
CA ALA A 176 -3.96 5.17 3.88
C ALA A 176 -4.19 5.48 2.38
N TRP A 177 -3.17 5.32 1.53
CA TRP A 177 -3.28 5.67 0.10
C TRP A 177 -3.49 4.45 -0.79
N ASN A 178 -2.95 3.28 -0.43
CA ASN A 178 -3.03 2.08 -1.25
C ASN A 178 -4.48 1.69 -1.61
N PRO A 179 -5.41 1.52 -0.66
CA PRO A 179 -6.81 1.19 -0.95
C PRO A 179 -7.52 2.28 -1.76
N ASP A 180 -7.15 3.54 -1.58
CA ASP A 180 -7.70 4.67 -2.34
C ASP A 180 -7.25 4.63 -3.81
N ASN A 181 -6.00 4.27 -4.05
CA ASN A 181 -5.47 4.04 -5.40
C ASN A 181 -6.11 2.80 -6.05
N LEU A 182 -6.25 1.70 -5.29
CA LEU A 182 -6.82 0.45 -5.79
C LEU A 182 -8.31 0.55 -6.12
N ARG A 183 -9.09 1.29 -5.32
CA ARG A 183 -10.56 1.31 -5.48
C ARG A 183 -11.05 2.00 -6.75
N TYR A 184 -10.19 2.78 -7.41
CA TYR A 184 -10.47 3.42 -8.70
C TYR A 184 -9.98 2.60 -9.90
N ASP A 185 -9.08 1.63 -9.69
CA ASP A 185 -8.54 0.81 -10.77
C ASP A 185 -9.58 -0.23 -11.26
N LYS A 186 -9.95 -0.14 -12.53
CA LYS A 186 -11.03 -0.96 -13.11
C LYS A 186 -10.64 -2.43 -13.22
N ASP A 187 -9.37 -2.73 -13.47
CA ASP A 187 -8.88 -4.10 -13.61
C ASP A 187 -8.85 -4.77 -12.23
N VAL A 188 -8.40 -4.04 -11.19
CA VAL A 188 -8.46 -4.48 -9.79
C VAL A 188 -9.91 -4.74 -9.36
N ILE A 189 -10.81 -3.77 -9.52
CA ILE A 189 -12.21 -3.92 -9.09
C ILE A 189 -12.87 -5.11 -9.81
N LYS A 190 -12.67 -5.23 -11.12
CA LYS A 190 -13.19 -6.36 -11.89
C LYS A 190 -12.63 -7.69 -11.40
N PHE A 191 -11.32 -7.76 -11.15
CA PHE A 191 -10.68 -8.96 -10.65
C PHE A 191 -11.23 -9.37 -9.28
N ILE A 192 -11.38 -8.43 -8.33
CA ILE A 192 -11.97 -8.70 -7.00
C ILE A 192 -13.41 -9.20 -7.11
N GLN A 193 -14.23 -8.60 -7.96
CA GLN A 193 -15.61 -9.04 -8.20
C GLN A 193 -15.66 -10.47 -8.74
N ASP A 194 -14.84 -10.79 -9.74
CA ASP A 194 -14.80 -12.12 -10.34
C ASP A 194 -14.19 -13.16 -9.38
N PHE A 195 -13.21 -12.77 -8.57
CA PHE A 195 -12.64 -13.62 -7.53
C PHE A 195 -13.70 -13.95 -6.46
N ASN A 196 -14.50 -12.97 -6.05
CA ASN A 196 -15.58 -13.18 -5.09
C ASN A 196 -16.64 -14.16 -5.63
N LYS A 197 -17.03 -14.03 -6.91
CA LYS A 197 -17.98 -14.95 -7.57
C LYS A 197 -17.48 -16.40 -7.57
N SER A 198 -16.16 -16.61 -7.61
CA SER A 198 -15.57 -17.96 -7.57
C SER A 198 -15.64 -18.62 -6.19
N GLY A 199 -15.96 -17.86 -5.13
CA GLY A 199 -15.98 -18.35 -3.75
C GLY A 199 -14.59 -18.59 -3.15
N LYS A 200 -13.51 -18.23 -3.86
CA LYS A 200 -12.14 -18.25 -3.36
C LYS A 200 -11.91 -17.11 -2.35
N LEU A 201 -10.86 -17.25 -1.55
CA LEU A 201 -10.59 -16.38 -0.41
C LEU A 201 -10.19 -14.96 -0.83
N ILE A 202 -10.86 -13.97 -0.27
CA ILE A 202 -10.43 -12.56 -0.30
C ILE A 202 -10.13 -12.14 1.13
N ALA A 203 -8.91 -11.66 1.37
CA ALA A 203 -8.46 -11.19 2.67
C ALA A 203 -8.02 -9.72 2.57
N ALA A 204 -8.51 -8.86 3.46
CA ALA A 204 -8.21 -7.42 3.45
C ALA A 204 -7.99 -6.88 4.87
N ILE A 205 -6.98 -6.04 5.09
CA ILE A 205 -6.65 -5.50 6.42
C ILE A 205 -6.65 -3.97 6.43
N CYS A 206 -6.99 -3.39 7.59
CA CYS A 206 -6.89 -1.96 7.87
C CYS A 206 -7.78 -1.13 6.95
N HIS A 207 -7.23 -0.29 6.09
CA HIS A 207 -8.00 0.52 5.13
C HIS A 207 -8.49 -0.30 3.93
N ALA A 208 -7.89 -1.46 3.63
CA ALA A 208 -8.17 -2.26 2.44
C ALA A 208 -9.65 -2.67 2.23
N PRO A 209 -10.47 -2.90 3.28
CA PRO A 209 -11.88 -3.23 3.09
C PRO A 209 -12.68 -2.21 2.28
N VAL A 210 -12.23 -0.95 2.11
CA VAL A 210 -12.89 0.03 1.20
C VAL A 210 -12.79 -0.37 -0.28
N VAL A 211 -11.79 -1.18 -0.67
CA VAL A 211 -11.71 -1.76 -2.02
C VAL A 211 -12.88 -2.74 -2.22
N LEU A 212 -13.20 -3.53 -1.19
CA LEU A 212 -14.33 -4.47 -1.23
C LEU A 212 -15.67 -3.73 -1.25
N ALA A 213 -15.77 -2.59 -0.55
CA ALA A 213 -16.92 -1.69 -0.65
C ALA A 213 -17.11 -1.18 -2.08
N SER A 214 -16.03 -0.74 -2.72
CA SER A 214 -16.05 -0.23 -4.10
C SER A 214 -16.29 -1.32 -5.15
N ALA A 215 -15.94 -2.56 -4.83
CA ALA A 215 -16.30 -3.73 -5.62
C ALA A 215 -17.78 -4.15 -5.46
N ASP A 216 -18.55 -3.51 -4.57
CA ASP A 216 -19.96 -3.78 -4.27
C ASP A 216 -20.22 -5.22 -3.80
N ILE A 217 -19.34 -5.74 -2.92
CA ILE A 217 -19.44 -7.13 -2.42
C ILE A 217 -19.73 -7.23 -0.91
N LEU A 218 -20.04 -6.12 -0.25
CA LEU A 218 -20.21 -6.08 1.22
C LEU A 218 -21.64 -6.21 1.71
N LYS A 219 -22.65 -6.09 0.82
CA LYS A 219 -24.06 -6.13 1.22
C LYS A 219 -24.40 -7.42 1.97
N GLY A 220 -24.85 -7.27 3.22
CA GLY A 220 -25.24 -8.39 4.09
C GLY A 220 -24.07 -9.17 4.68
N ARG A 221 -22.82 -8.73 4.47
CA ARG A 221 -21.62 -9.39 5.00
C ARG A 221 -21.26 -8.86 6.38
N LYS A 222 -20.66 -9.71 7.21
CA LYS A 222 -20.02 -9.31 8.47
C LYS A 222 -18.54 -9.04 8.19
N LEU A 223 -18.02 -7.92 8.67
CA LEU A 223 -16.63 -7.54 8.46
C LEU A 223 -16.13 -6.60 9.56
N THR A 224 -14.84 -6.27 9.48
CA THR A 224 -14.21 -5.22 10.25
C THR A 224 -13.25 -4.42 9.36
N GLY A 225 -12.60 -3.40 9.91
CA GLY A 225 -11.65 -2.56 9.20
C GLY A 225 -11.10 -1.47 10.12
N TYR A 226 -10.20 -0.65 9.60
CA TYR A 226 -9.64 0.45 10.36
C TYR A 226 -10.75 1.40 10.84
N TRP A 227 -10.58 1.98 12.04
CA TRP A 227 -11.64 2.71 12.73
C TRP A 227 -12.26 3.85 11.90
N ASN A 228 -11.45 4.56 11.09
CA ASN A 228 -11.93 5.72 10.34
C ASN A 228 -12.65 5.38 9.02
N ILE A 229 -12.60 4.14 8.54
CA ILE A 229 -13.35 3.70 7.34
C ILE A 229 -14.64 2.97 7.67
N GLN A 230 -14.94 2.74 8.95
CA GLN A 230 -16.12 1.94 9.33
C GLN A 230 -17.42 2.54 8.80
N SER A 231 -17.50 3.86 8.64
CA SER A 231 -18.66 4.53 8.07
C SER A 231 -18.88 4.14 6.60
N ASP A 232 -17.81 4.06 5.81
CA ASP A 232 -17.84 3.63 4.42
C ASP A 232 -18.32 2.18 4.31
N LEU A 233 -17.82 1.31 5.19
CA LEU A 233 -18.20 -0.11 5.23
C LEU A 233 -19.69 -0.30 5.58
N LYS A 234 -20.21 0.49 6.53
CA LYS A 234 -21.64 0.49 6.88
C LYS A 234 -22.49 1.00 5.71
N ASN A 235 -22.06 2.08 5.06
CA ASN A 235 -22.76 2.67 3.91
C ASN A 235 -22.81 1.70 2.71
N ALA A 236 -21.80 0.84 2.54
CA ALA A 236 -21.79 -0.22 1.54
C ALA A 236 -22.64 -1.46 1.91
N GLY A 237 -23.42 -1.39 3.00
CA GLY A 237 -24.33 -2.45 3.43
C GLY A 237 -23.69 -3.57 4.25
N GLY A 238 -22.46 -3.35 4.74
CA GLY A 238 -21.76 -4.29 5.62
C GLY A 238 -22.14 -4.13 7.10
N THR A 239 -22.12 -5.23 7.83
CA THR A 239 -22.25 -5.25 9.31
C THR A 239 -20.86 -5.20 9.93
N VAL A 240 -20.45 -4.02 10.39
CA VAL A 240 -19.12 -3.80 10.97
C VAL A 240 -19.07 -4.26 12.42
N LEU A 241 -18.11 -5.12 12.75
CA LEU A 241 -17.88 -5.68 14.08
C LEU A 241 -16.57 -5.16 14.69
N GLU A 242 -16.58 -4.90 15.99
CA GLU A 242 -15.40 -4.54 16.78
C GLU A 242 -14.61 -5.80 17.18
N GLN A 243 -13.93 -6.41 16.21
CA GLN A 243 -13.14 -7.63 16.40
C GLN A 243 -11.79 -7.50 15.69
N PRO A 244 -10.69 -8.06 16.22
CA PRO A 244 -9.38 -8.07 15.56
C PRO A 244 -9.46 -8.58 14.12
N VAL A 245 -10.20 -9.67 13.92
CA VAL A 245 -10.40 -10.32 12.63
C VAL A 245 -11.84 -10.82 12.54
N VAL A 246 -12.45 -10.64 11.37
CA VAL A 246 -13.77 -11.18 11.05
C VAL A 246 -13.66 -12.05 9.80
N THR A 247 -14.10 -13.30 9.93
CA THR A 247 -14.24 -14.23 8.80
C THR A 247 -15.73 -14.45 8.52
N ASP A 248 -16.17 -14.13 7.31
CA ASP A 248 -17.53 -14.35 6.85
C ASP A 248 -17.48 -15.03 5.48
N GLY A 249 -17.76 -16.33 5.41
CA GLY A 249 -17.66 -17.11 4.18
C GLY A 249 -16.24 -17.10 3.59
N ASN A 250 -16.11 -16.54 2.38
CA ASN A 250 -14.84 -16.38 1.66
C ASN A 250 -14.17 -15.02 1.86
N ILE A 251 -14.67 -14.16 2.76
CA ILE A 251 -14.07 -12.85 3.06
C ILE A 251 -13.49 -12.87 4.48
N ILE A 252 -12.22 -12.47 4.60
CA ILE A 252 -11.54 -12.21 5.87
C ILE A 252 -11.18 -10.73 5.91
N THR A 253 -11.51 -10.07 7.02
CA THR A 253 -11.14 -8.67 7.25
C THR A 253 -10.49 -8.48 8.61
N SER A 254 -9.57 -7.52 8.73
CA SER A 254 -8.85 -7.17 9.97
C SER A 254 -8.65 -5.66 10.07
N ARG A 255 -8.37 -5.14 11.27
CA ARG A 255 -8.50 -3.70 11.54
C ARG A 255 -7.20 -2.91 11.51
N HIS A 256 -6.07 -3.44 11.94
CA HIS A 256 -4.86 -2.63 12.21
C HIS A 256 -3.57 -3.43 12.03
N PRO A 257 -2.40 -2.76 11.95
CA PRO A 257 -1.08 -3.42 11.96
C PRO A 257 -0.86 -4.37 13.13
N ILE A 258 -1.42 -4.05 14.31
CA ILE A 258 -1.30 -4.90 15.50
C ILE A 258 -2.05 -6.24 15.36
N ASP A 259 -3.06 -6.29 14.47
CA ASP A 259 -3.89 -7.48 14.22
C ASP A 259 -3.30 -8.37 13.10
N VAL A 260 -2.10 -8.08 12.58
CA VAL A 260 -1.43 -8.82 11.48
C VAL A 260 -1.24 -10.30 11.80
N ALA A 261 -0.91 -10.63 13.06
CA ALA A 261 -0.74 -12.03 13.48
C ALA A 261 -2.06 -12.80 13.40
N ASP A 262 -3.14 -12.24 13.95
CA ASP A 262 -4.46 -12.87 13.94
C ASP A 262 -5.02 -12.97 12.52
N PHE A 263 -4.80 -11.93 11.70
CA PHE A 263 -5.17 -11.91 10.29
C PHE A 263 -4.47 -13.04 9.52
N SER A 264 -3.16 -13.17 9.69
CA SER A 264 -2.35 -14.18 8.99
C SER A 264 -2.78 -15.60 9.37
N ARG A 265 -3.04 -15.85 10.66
CA ARG A 265 -3.56 -17.14 11.14
C ARG A 265 -4.96 -17.44 10.58
N ALA A 266 -5.83 -16.44 10.46
CA ALA A 266 -7.16 -16.64 9.90
C ALA A 266 -7.09 -17.05 8.41
N VAL A 267 -6.20 -16.42 7.64
CA VAL A 267 -5.97 -16.77 6.22
C VAL A 267 -5.42 -18.19 6.08
N GLU A 268 -4.39 -18.55 6.86
CA GLU A 268 -3.86 -19.91 6.89
C GLU A 268 -4.97 -20.93 7.19
N ASN A 269 -5.71 -20.72 8.28
CA ASN A 269 -6.78 -21.63 8.71
C ASN A 269 -7.88 -21.77 7.66
N TRP A 270 -8.17 -20.74 6.88
CA TRP A 270 -9.14 -20.83 5.79
C TRP A 270 -8.60 -21.69 4.64
N LEU A 271 -7.35 -21.47 4.24
CA LEU A 271 -6.70 -22.19 3.14
C LEU A 271 -6.45 -23.67 3.43
N LEU A 272 -6.30 -24.04 4.70
CA LEU A 272 -6.13 -25.43 5.13
C LEU A 272 -7.43 -26.24 5.14
N LYS A 273 -8.60 -25.58 5.19
CA LYS A 273 -9.92 -26.25 5.21
C LYS A 273 -10.43 -26.62 3.83
N LYS A 274 -9.75 -26.22 2.75
CA LYS A 274 -10.17 -26.33 1.35
C LYS A 274 -9.12 -27.04 0.51
#